data_AF-A0AA42UBM9-F1
#
_entry.id   AF-A0AA42UBM9-F1
#
_cell.length_a   1.000
_cell.length_b   1.000
_cell.length_c   1.000
_cell.angle_alpha   90.00
_cell.angle_beta   90.00
_cell.angle_gamma   90.00
#
_symmetry.space_group_name_H-M   'P 1'
#
loop_
_entity.id
_entity.type
_entity.pdbx_description
1 polymer ?
#
loop_
_entity_poly.entity_id
_entity_poly.type
_entity_poly.pdbx_seq_one_letter_code
_entity_poly.pdbx_strand_id
1 'polypeptide(L)'
;MKVQLIATTVLAMTTLAGCSSTPKDMGQPFIQDKSKSVALNVAAYAGYPYLLQDNSYSKGLDTVVTSTSNTLLLANDLSGSLGSIGGGALGAGLGLISGLADQYPLDVAEVFTAKLQPGEDYKSAATVMRVLKANYEKRGVGSADGEKLRSLLAKSSLADYVCEPTNVDDFDFSCFDPADDRYNTYVKATRPANGLEFAEVMPLDKGNYGVFVIRNGRGSVLNPKKDAMDAYFYLKKGSYVLGNSNTILPRVAPREDGKRLVFIDGKATLI
;
A
#
# COMPACT_ATOMS: atom_id res chain seq x y z
N MET A 1 -45.26 -39.58 54.51
CA MET A 1 -45.16 -38.48 55.49
C MET A 1 -44.37 -37.34 54.88
N LYS A 2 -45.02 -36.17 54.82
CA LYS A 2 -44.55 -34.79 54.57
C LYS A 2 -43.23 -34.58 53.81
N VAL A 3 -43.40 -34.17 52.55
CA VAL A 3 -42.45 -33.42 51.73
C VAL A 3 -42.29 -32.01 52.32
N GLN A 4 -41.07 -31.59 52.62
CA GLN A 4 -40.74 -30.19 52.94
C GLN A 4 -39.88 -29.60 51.83
N LEU A 5 -40.45 -28.59 51.17
CA LEU A 5 -39.74 -27.59 50.36
C LEU A 5 -38.81 -26.77 51.27
N ILE A 6 -37.55 -26.60 50.87
CA ILE A 6 -36.79 -25.38 51.14
C ILE A 6 -36.01 -25.03 49.88
N ALA A 7 -36.24 -23.80 49.42
CA ALA A 7 -35.69 -23.20 48.23
C ALA A 7 -34.30 -22.58 48.45
N THR A 8 -33.71 -22.18 47.33
CA THR A 8 -32.74 -21.07 47.17
C THR A 8 -31.30 -21.26 47.66
N THR A 9 -30.39 -21.55 46.71
CA THR A 9 -29.39 -20.56 46.29
C THR A 9 -28.79 -20.97 44.93
N VAL A 10 -29.29 -20.35 43.85
CA VAL A 10 -28.62 -20.36 42.56
C VAL A 10 -27.49 -19.34 42.65
N LEU A 11 -26.26 -19.80 42.81
CA LEU A 11 -25.08 -18.98 42.62
C LEU A 11 -24.93 -18.79 41.10
N ALA A 12 -25.57 -17.74 40.58
CA ALA A 12 -25.30 -17.27 39.23
C ALA A 12 -23.84 -16.80 39.20
N MET A 13 -22.96 -17.64 38.67
CA MET A 13 -21.66 -17.20 38.19
C MET A 13 -21.93 -16.22 37.05
N THR A 14 -21.89 -14.94 37.37
CA THR A 14 -21.71 -13.85 36.41
C THR A 14 -20.33 -14.02 35.79
N THR A 15 -20.20 -14.95 34.85
CA THR A 15 -19.15 -14.83 33.86
C THR A 15 -19.43 -13.53 33.13
N LEU A 16 -18.55 -12.56 33.33
CA LEU A 16 -18.37 -11.42 32.45
C LEU A 16 -18.16 -11.98 31.05
N ALA A 17 -19.27 -12.19 30.33
CA ALA A 17 -19.27 -12.19 28.89
C ALA A 17 -18.87 -10.77 28.51
N GLY A 18 -17.56 -10.52 28.49
CA GLY A 18 -16.99 -9.40 27.78
C GLY A 18 -17.65 -9.43 26.42
N CYS A 19 -18.33 -8.35 26.09
CA CYS A 19 -18.82 -8.08 24.76
C CYS A 19 -17.62 -8.18 23.83
N SER A 20 -17.33 -9.38 23.34
CA SER A 20 -16.61 -9.62 22.12
C SER A 20 -17.48 -8.94 21.08
N SER A 21 -17.21 -7.65 20.84
CA SER A 21 -17.69 -6.92 19.70
C SER A 21 -17.51 -7.85 18.51
N THR A 22 -18.61 -8.40 18.03
CA THR A 22 -18.63 -9.13 16.77
C THR A 22 -17.84 -8.28 15.78
N PRO A 23 -16.82 -8.83 15.09
CA PRO A 23 -16.06 -8.04 14.14
C PRO A 23 -17.06 -7.37 13.20
N LYS A 24 -17.09 -6.04 13.22
CA LYS A 24 -17.91 -5.25 12.30
C LYS A 24 -17.66 -5.83 10.91
N ASP A 25 -18.71 -6.25 10.20
CA ASP A 25 -18.58 -6.88 8.88
C ASP A 25 -17.64 -6.03 8.03
N MET A 26 -16.43 -6.55 7.82
CA MET A 26 -15.33 -5.77 7.26
C MET A 26 -15.54 -5.57 5.75
N GLY A 27 -16.40 -6.39 5.13
CA GLY A 27 -16.52 -6.56 3.69
C GLY A 27 -15.72 -7.75 3.17
N GLN A 28 -15.85 -8.03 1.87
CA GLN A 28 -15.12 -9.13 1.23
C GLN A 28 -13.68 -8.72 0.88
N PRO A 29 -12.69 -9.61 1.06
CA PRO A 29 -11.32 -9.39 0.57
C PRO A 29 -11.30 -9.15 -0.94
N PHE A 30 -10.29 -8.43 -1.41
CA PHE A 30 -10.13 -8.19 -2.85
C PHE A 30 -9.71 -9.48 -3.58
N ILE A 31 -10.32 -9.71 -4.74
CA ILE A 31 -9.98 -10.82 -5.62
C ILE A 31 -9.33 -10.22 -6.86
N GLN A 32 -8.12 -10.69 -7.18
CA GLN A 32 -7.42 -10.21 -8.37
C GLN A 32 -8.12 -10.68 -9.66
N ASP A 33 -8.21 -9.79 -10.64
CA ASP A 33 -8.48 -10.12 -12.03
C ASP A 33 -7.21 -10.66 -12.69
N LYS A 34 -7.15 -11.98 -12.87
CA LYS A 34 -6.00 -12.66 -13.47
C LYS A 34 -5.84 -12.38 -14.97
N SER A 35 -6.81 -11.76 -15.62
CA SER A 35 -6.69 -11.30 -17.02
C SER A 35 -5.90 -10.00 -17.16
N LYS A 36 -5.50 -9.38 -16.04
CA LYS A 36 -4.76 -8.12 -15.97
C LYS A 36 -3.41 -8.29 -15.31
N SER A 37 -2.53 -7.32 -15.51
CA SER A 37 -1.26 -7.25 -14.77
C SER A 37 -1.48 -7.16 -13.27
N VAL A 38 -0.45 -7.51 -12.51
CA VAL A 38 -0.44 -7.30 -11.06
C VAL A 38 -0.54 -5.81 -10.73
N ALA A 39 0.06 -4.94 -11.56
CA ALA A 39 -0.01 -3.49 -11.38
C ALA A 39 -1.44 -2.94 -11.46
N LEU A 40 -2.24 -3.39 -12.44
CA LEU A 40 -3.66 -3.02 -12.52
C LEU A 40 -4.44 -3.50 -11.30
N ASN A 41 -4.14 -4.70 -10.82
CA ASN A 41 -4.74 -5.22 -9.60
C ASN A 41 -4.38 -4.39 -8.37
N VAL A 42 -3.17 -3.86 -8.26
CA VAL A 42 -2.79 -2.93 -7.18
C VAL A 42 -3.61 -1.63 -7.26
N ALA A 43 -3.83 -1.07 -8.46
CA ALA A 43 -4.70 0.10 -8.62
C ALA A 43 -6.16 -0.20 -8.24
N ALA A 44 -6.70 -1.34 -8.67
CA ALA A 44 -8.03 -1.79 -8.29
C ALA A 44 -8.15 -2.02 -6.78
N TYR A 45 -7.10 -2.57 -6.16
CA TYR A 45 -6.98 -2.77 -4.71
C TYR A 45 -6.96 -1.44 -3.95
N ALA A 46 -6.31 -0.42 -4.51
CA ALA A 46 -6.31 0.96 -4.05
C ALA A 46 -7.66 1.69 -4.26
N GLY A 47 -8.59 1.11 -5.01
CA GLY A 47 -9.91 1.69 -5.29
C GLY A 47 -10.01 2.44 -6.62
N TYR A 48 -9.05 2.26 -7.52
CA TYR A 48 -8.96 2.90 -8.83
C TYR A 48 -8.88 1.87 -9.99
N PRO A 49 -9.87 0.98 -10.16
CA PRO A 49 -9.79 -0.14 -11.10
C PRO A 49 -9.70 0.25 -12.57
N TYR A 50 -10.03 1.49 -12.94
CA TYR A 50 -10.09 1.96 -14.32
C TYR A 50 -9.04 3.02 -14.67
N LEU A 51 -8.17 3.38 -13.73
CA LEU A 51 -7.19 4.45 -13.93
C LEU A 51 -5.98 3.99 -14.75
N LEU A 52 -5.65 2.70 -14.68
CA LEU A 52 -4.50 2.13 -15.35
C LEU A 52 -4.91 1.28 -16.56
N GLN A 53 -4.02 1.23 -17.55
CA GLN A 53 -4.12 0.34 -18.69
C GLN A 53 -2.87 -0.51 -18.82
N ASP A 54 -3.06 -1.75 -19.25
CA ASP A 54 -1.98 -2.68 -19.55
C ASP A 54 -1.44 -2.46 -20.95
N ASN A 55 -0.12 -2.58 -21.08
CA ASN A 55 0.53 -2.76 -22.37
C ASN A 55 0.47 -4.23 -22.79
N SER A 56 0.40 -4.48 -24.09
CA SER A 56 0.41 -5.85 -24.62
C SER A 56 1.72 -6.57 -24.30
N TYR A 57 1.61 -7.85 -23.96
CA TYR A 57 2.77 -8.74 -23.87
C TYR A 57 3.28 -9.07 -25.29
N SER A 58 4.61 -9.11 -25.50
CA SER A 58 5.22 -9.32 -26.82
C SER A 58 6.16 -10.52 -26.86
N LYS A 59 6.41 -11.09 -28.06
CA LYS A 59 7.39 -12.19 -28.23
C LYS A 59 8.84 -11.77 -27.92
N GLY A 60 9.15 -10.48 -28.09
CA GLY A 60 10.44 -9.91 -27.69
C GLY A 60 10.65 -9.97 -26.17
N LEU A 61 9.60 -9.72 -25.39
CA LEU A 61 9.62 -9.90 -23.94
C LEU A 61 9.87 -11.36 -23.55
N ASP A 62 9.23 -12.32 -24.20
CA ASP A 62 9.47 -13.74 -23.93
C ASP A 62 10.93 -14.12 -24.12
N THR A 63 11.58 -13.60 -25.17
CA THR A 63 13.00 -13.85 -25.45
C THR A 63 13.89 -13.25 -24.35
N VAL A 64 13.56 -12.06 -23.85
CA VAL A 64 14.28 -11.44 -22.74
C VAL A 64 14.07 -12.22 -21.45
N VAL A 65 12.84 -12.57 -21.08
CA VAL A 65 12.54 -13.32 -19.86
C VAL A 65 13.26 -14.68 -19.87
N THR A 66 13.21 -15.41 -20.99
CA THR A 66 13.83 -16.73 -21.14
C THR A 66 15.36 -16.67 -21.17
N SER A 67 15.96 -15.68 -21.84
CA SER A 67 17.42 -15.54 -21.92
C SER A 67 18.05 -14.96 -20.63
N THR A 68 17.33 -14.08 -19.93
CA THR A 68 17.84 -13.39 -18.74
C THR A 68 17.70 -14.18 -17.43
N SER A 69 16.97 -15.30 -17.46
CA SER A 69 16.85 -16.24 -16.34
C SER A 69 18.22 -16.76 -15.85
N ASN A 70 19.29 -16.66 -16.66
CA ASN A 70 20.66 -17.08 -16.30
C ASN A 70 21.69 -15.94 -16.17
N THR A 71 21.38 -14.68 -16.53
CA THR A 71 22.40 -13.61 -16.72
C THR A 71 22.16 -12.33 -15.90
N LEU A 72 21.01 -12.18 -15.23
CA LEU A 72 20.70 -11.02 -14.38
C LEU A 72 21.27 -11.14 -12.94
N LEU A 73 22.46 -11.71 -12.77
CA LEU A 73 23.10 -11.88 -11.45
C LEU A 73 23.76 -10.61 -10.89
N LEU A 74 23.62 -9.44 -11.53
CA LEU A 74 24.19 -8.18 -11.06
C LEU A 74 23.09 -7.19 -10.67
N ALA A 75 22.35 -7.52 -9.61
CA ALA A 75 21.27 -6.70 -9.05
C ALA A 75 21.73 -5.29 -8.60
N ASN A 76 23.01 -5.10 -8.26
CA ASN A 76 23.55 -3.76 -7.98
C ASN A 76 23.50 -2.83 -9.18
N ASP A 77 23.59 -3.41 -10.38
CA ASP A 77 23.46 -2.66 -11.60
C ASP A 77 22.03 -2.67 -12.12
N LEU A 78 21.01 -3.24 -11.47
CA LEU A 78 19.61 -3.04 -11.88
C LEU A 78 18.94 -1.92 -11.08
N SER A 79 19.31 -1.75 -9.81
CA SER A 79 18.98 -0.56 -9.01
C SER A 79 19.67 0.69 -9.60
N GLY A 80 20.95 0.54 -9.97
CA GLY A 80 21.73 1.48 -10.77
C GLY A 80 21.21 1.59 -12.21
N SER A 81 21.00 0.50 -12.94
CA SER A 81 20.46 0.50 -14.33
C SER A 81 18.96 0.73 -14.45
N LEU A 82 18.23 1.04 -13.39
CA LEU A 82 16.88 1.62 -13.51
C LEU A 82 16.88 3.11 -13.14
N GLY A 83 17.95 3.57 -12.48
CA GLY A 83 18.24 4.97 -12.16
C GLY A 83 19.13 5.70 -13.19
N SER A 84 20.22 5.08 -13.66
CA SER A 84 21.25 5.64 -14.54
C SER A 84 21.60 4.81 -15.79
N ILE A 85 21.16 3.55 -15.91
CA ILE A 85 21.24 2.74 -17.16
C ILE A 85 19.82 2.26 -17.60
N GLY A 86 18.76 2.91 -17.10
CA GLY A 86 17.35 2.52 -17.30
C GLY A 86 16.64 3.08 -18.51
N GLY A 87 17.41 3.62 -19.46
CA GLY A 87 16.88 4.20 -20.70
C GLY A 87 17.57 3.71 -21.97
N GLY A 88 18.71 3.01 -21.89
CA GLY A 88 19.55 2.71 -23.05
C GLY A 88 19.28 1.36 -23.71
N ALA A 89 19.59 0.26 -23.03
CA ALA A 89 19.54 -1.08 -23.65
C ALA A 89 18.16 -1.77 -23.51
N LEU A 90 17.51 -1.64 -22.35
CA LEU A 90 16.12 -2.08 -22.15
C LEU A 90 15.09 -0.97 -22.45
N GLY A 91 15.52 0.29 -22.44
CA GLY A 91 14.71 1.43 -22.85
C GLY A 91 14.55 1.54 -24.37
N ALA A 92 15.61 1.30 -25.15
CA ALA A 92 15.55 1.32 -26.62
C ALA A 92 15.07 0.00 -27.24
N GLY A 93 15.27 -1.14 -26.58
CA GLY A 93 14.85 -2.45 -27.11
C GLY A 93 13.40 -2.83 -26.84
N LEU A 94 12.73 -2.15 -25.90
CA LEU A 94 11.37 -2.50 -25.49
C LEU A 94 10.39 -1.33 -25.39
N GLY A 95 10.77 -0.07 -25.18
CA GLY A 95 9.78 1.04 -25.12
C GLY A 95 8.64 0.85 -24.11
N LEU A 96 8.79 -0.07 -23.14
CA LEU A 96 7.67 -0.73 -22.46
C LEU A 96 7.14 -0.05 -21.19
N ILE A 97 7.73 1.05 -20.74
CA ILE A 97 7.38 1.62 -19.40
C ILE A 97 7.34 3.14 -19.41
N SER A 98 7.12 3.76 -20.58
CA SER A 98 6.89 5.20 -20.68
C SER A 98 5.43 5.46 -21.02
N GLY A 99 4.58 5.37 -20.00
CA GLY A 99 3.29 6.04 -20.02
C GLY A 99 3.35 7.15 -18.99
N LEU A 100 3.89 8.31 -19.39
CA LEU A 100 3.81 9.60 -18.67
C LEU A 100 2.35 10.10 -18.74
N ALA A 101 1.43 9.33 -18.19
CA ALA A 101 0.10 9.81 -17.86
C ALA A 101 0.11 10.06 -16.37
N ASP A 102 -0.23 11.28 -15.96
CA ASP A 102 -0.55 11.61 -14.57
C ASP A 102 -1.74 10.73 -14.14
N GLN A 103 -1.47 9.62 -13.47
CA GLN A 103 -2.44 8.71 -12.88
C GLN A 103 -2.85 9.23 -11.51
N TYR A 104 -3.31 10.48 -11.43
CA TYR A 104 -3.89 11.01 -10.19
C TYR A 104 -5.06 10.11 -9.73
N PRO A 105 -5.11 9.69 -8.46
CA PRO A 105 -4.24 10.11 -7.35
C PRO A 105 -3.05 9.18 -7.05
N LEU A 106 -2.80 8.14 -7.85
CA LEU A 106 -1.79 7.10 -7.62
C LEU A 106 -0.33 7.53 -7.83
N ASP A 107 -0.03 8.56 -8.63
CA ASP A 107 1.36 8.92 -8.97
C ASP A 107 2.22 9.32 -7.77
N VAL A 108 1.59 9.91 -6.77
CA VAL A 108 2.22 10.46 -5.57
C VAL A 108 1.62 9.87 -4.31
N ALA A 109 0.95 8.73 -4.45
CA ALA A 109 0.35 8.01 -3.35
C ALA A 109 1.05 6.68 -3.11
N GLU A 110 1.05 6.29 -1.85
CA GLU A 110 1.43 4.95 -1.42
C GLU A 110 0.18 4.16 -1.04
N VAL A 111 0.14 2.89 -1.45
CA VAL A 111 -0.95 1.95 -1.16
C VAL A 111 -0.46 1.00 -0.07
N PHE A 112 -0.79 1.32 1.18
CA PHE A 112 -0.40 0.54 2.35
C PHE A 112 -1.41 -0.59 2.61
N THR A 113 -0.88 -1.77 2.94
CA THR A 113 -1.64 -2.89 3.51
C THR A 113 -1.25 -3.02 4.97
N ALA A 114 -1.98 -2.35 5.85
CA ALA A 114 -1.60 -2.22 7.26
C ALA A 114 -2.35 -3.20 8.16
N LYS A 115 -1.62 -3.90 9.03
CA LYS A 115 -2.22 -4.87 9.96
C LYS A 115 -3.08 -4.14 10.98
N LEU A 116 -4.32 -4.61 11.16
CA LEU A 116 -5.25 -4.06 12.14
C LEU A 116 -5.01 -4.69 13.50
N GLN A 117 -5.03 -3.87 14.55
CA GLN A 117 -5.07 -4.35 15.92
C GLN A 117 -6.47 -4.87 16.27
N PRO A 118 -6.62 -5.75 17.26
CA PRO A 118 -7.92 -6.25 17.69
C PRO A 118 -8.89 -5.11 18.02
N GLY A 119 -10.06 -5.11 17.39
CA GLY A 119 -11.11 -4.10 17.60
C GLY A 119 -10.95 -2.81 16.79
N GLU A 120 -9.89 -2.64 15.99
CA GLU A 120 -9.75 -1.48 15.12
C GLU A 120 -10.74 -1.48 13.97
N ASP A 121 -11.33 -0.31 13.72
CA ASP A 121 -12.03 -0.01 12.48
C ASP A 121 -11.05 0.66 11.51
N TYR A 122 -10.80 0.03 10.34
CA TYR A 122 -9.91 0.59 9.33
C TYR A 122 -10.41 1.93 8.78
N LYS A 123 -11.70 2.24 8.90
CA LYS A 123 -12.29 3.52 8.50
C LYS A 123 -12.29 4.58 9.61
N SER A 124 -11.61 4.36 10.74
CA SER A 124 -11.53 5.36 11.80
C SER A 124 -10.29 6.24 11.68
N ALA A 125 -10.44 7.53 12.04
CA ALA A 125 -9.32 8.46 12.09
C ALA A 125 -8.20 8.00 13.05
N ALA A 126 -8.56 7.29 14.13
CA ALA A 126 -7.60 6.75 15.09
C ALA A 126 -6.71 5.67 14.46
N THR A 127 -7.29 4.73 13.71
CA THR A 127 -6.53 3.72 12.97
C THR A 127 -5.64 4.37 11.91
N VAL A 128 -6.17 5.33 11.13
CA VAL A 128 -5.38 6.07 10.12
C VAL A 128 -4.18 6.77 10.76
N MET A 129 -4.39 7.45 11.89
CA MET A 129 -3.31 8.10 12.63
C MET A 129 -2.24 7.11 13.10
N ARG A 130 -2.65 5.95 13.62
CA ARG A 130 -1.71 4.89 14.02
C ARG A 130 -0.89 4.40 12.83
N VAL A 131 -1.53 4.14 11.68
CA VAL A 131 -0.86 3.68 10.46
C VAL A 131 0.17 4.71 9.99
N LEU A 132 -0.17 6.01 9.99
CA LEU A 132 0.78 7.08 9.67
C LEU A 132 1.96 7.10 10.65
N LYS A 133 1.71 7.10 11.96
CA LYS A 133 2.77 7.14 12.98
C LYS A 133 3.69 5.91 12.92
N ALA A 134 3.15 4.75 12.59
CA ALA A 134 3.92 3.51 12.45
C ALA A 134 4.83 3.55 11.21
N ASN A 135 4.33 4.03 10.07
CA ASN A 135 4.99 3.84 8.77
C ASN A 135 5.67 5.08 8.19
N TYR A 136 5.35 6.28 8.66
CA TYR A 136 5.87 7.53 8.11
C TYR A 136 6.71 8.31 9.11
N GLU A 137 7.63 9.09 8.56
CA GLU A 137 8.41 10.11 9.26
C GLU A 137 8.36 11.41 8.46
N LYS A 138 8.65 12.54 9.12
CA LYS A 138 8.82 13.79 8.39
C LYS A 138 10.08 13.71 7.55
N ARG A 139 10.01 14.16 6.29
CA ARG A 139 11.18 14.22 5.43
C ARG A 139 12.21 15.22 5.96
N GLY A 140 13.44 15.08 5.49
CA GLY A 140 14.48 16.08 5.74
C GLY A 140 14.15 17.45 5.12
N VAL A 141 14.72 18.49 5.71
CA VAL A 141 14.64 19.87 5.18
C VAL A 141 15.45 19.98 3.89
N GLY A 142 14.81 20.45 2.83
CA GLY A 142 15.42 20.77 1.54
C GLY A 142 15.87 22.23 1.44
N SER A 143 16.77 22.52 0.51
CA SER A 143 17.27 23.88 0.25
C SER A 143 16.18 24.84 -0.23
N ALA A 144 15.20 24.35 -0.97
CA ALA A 144 14.08 25.14 -1.50
C ALA A 144 12.90 25.31 -0.52
N ASP A 145 12.96 24.72 0.68
CA ASP A 145 11.86 24.83 1.64
C ASP A 145 11.75 26.25 2.21
N GLY A 146 10.53 26.79 2.20
CA GLY A 146 10.21 28.05 2.87
C GLY A 146 10.22 27.92 4.39
N GLU A 147 10.39 29.04 5.09
CA GLU A 147 10.55 29.11 6.55
C GLU A 147 9.48 28.32 7.33
N LYS A 148 8.21 28.46 6.95
CA LYS A 148 7.09 27.76 7.59
C LYS A 148 7.19 26.23 7.47
N LEU A 149 7.54 25.72 6.28
CA LEU A 149 7.75 24.29 6.06
C LEU A 149 8.98 23.80 6.83
N ARG A 150 10.06 24.58 6.87
CA ARG A 150 11.25 24.24 7.67
C ARG A 150 10.94 24.11 9.15
N SER A 151 10.13 25.03 9.70
CA SER A 151 9.68 24.98 11.09
C SER A 151 8.86 23.72 11.37
N LEU A 152 7.93 23.35 10.48
CA LEU A 152 7.16 22.12 10.59
C LEU A 152 8.06 20.87 10.54
N LEU A 153 9.01 20.82 9.60
CA LEU A 153 9.92 19.69 9.41
C LEU A 153 10.96 19.56 10.53
N ALA A 154 11.26 20.64 11.26
CA ALA A 154 12.15 20.60 12.43
C ALA A 154 11.56 19.77 13.58
N LYS A 155 10.23 19.61 13.65
CA LYS A 155 9.59 18.64 14.54
C LYS A 155 9.73 17.24 13.94
N SER A 156 10.69 16.45 14.40
CA SER A 156 10.93 15.09 13.85
C SER A 156 9.77 14.11 14.07
N SER A 157 8.93 14.35 15.06
CA SER A 157 7.83 13.45 15.44
C SER A 157 6.50 13.81 14.78
N LEU A 158 5.67 12.79 14.54
CA LEU A 158 4.26 12.93 14.16
C LEU A 158 3.31 12.94 15.37
N ALA A 159 3.83 13.05 16.61
CA ALA A 159 3.02 12.98 17.84
C ALA A 159 1.82 13.92 17.81
N ASP A 160 2.04 15.17 17.36
CA ASP A 160 1.03 16.24 17.31
C ASP A 160 0.06 16.12 16.13
N TYR A 161 0.30 15.19 15.18
CA TYR A 161 -0.59 15.05 14.03
C TYR A 161 -1.98 14.62 14.49
N VAL A 162 -2.98 15.22 13.83
CA VAL A 162 -4.40 14.86 13.92
C VAL A 162 -4.89 14.43 12.54
N CYS A 163 -5.91 13.57 12.49
CA CYS A 163 -6.61 13.23 11.25
C CYS A 163 -8.07 13.58 11.42
N GLU A 164 -8.60 14.38 10.50
CA GLU A 164 -9.99 14.81 10.49
C GLU A 164 -10.65 14.36 9.19
N PRO A 165 -11.97 14.08 9.18
CA PRO A 165 -12.70 13.84 7.95
C PRO A 165 -12.51 14.98 6.95
N THR A 166 -12.40 14.67 5.67
CA THR A 166 -12.21 15.68 4.62
C THR A 166 -13.32 15.67 3.58
N ASN A 167 -13.49 16.81 2.90
CA ASN A 167 -14.38 16.95 1.76
C ASN A 167 -13.61 16.91 0.42
N VAL A 168 -12.31 16.59 0.46
CA VAL A 168 -11.52 16.41 -0.76
C VAL A 168 -11.94 15.11 -1.42
N ASP A 169 -12.39 15.22 -2.67
CA ASP A 169 -12.82 14.07 -3.47
C ASP A 169 -11.79 12.93 -3.42
N ASP A 170 -12.31 11.71 -3.37
CA ASP A 170 -11.57 10.45 -3.25
C ASP A 170 -10.86 10.16 -1.93
N PHE A 171 -10.82 11.08 -0.97
CA PHE A 171 -10.15 10.88 0.32
C PHE A 171 -11.11 10.97 1.51
N ASP A 172 -10.88 10.14 2.51
CA ASP A 172 -11.72 10.09 3.71
C ASP A 172 -11.19 11.03 4.80
N PHE A 173 -9.87 11.21 4.88
CA PHE A 173 -9.20 11.98 5.93
C PHE A 173 -8.17 12.97 5.38
N SER A 174 -8.03 14.09 6.09
CA SER A 174 -6.90 15.02 6.00
C SER A 174 -6.14 14.99 7.31
N CYS A 175 -4.87 14.63 7.27
CA CYS A 175 -4.00 14.48 8.43
C CYS A 175 -2.89 15.54 8.42
N PHE A 176 -2.74 16.29 9.51
CA PHE A 176 -1.87 17.46 9.57
C PHE A 176 -1.43 17.76 11.01
N ASP A 177 -0.42 18.62 11.15
CA ASP A 177 -0.05 19.23 12.43
C ASP A 177 -1.00 20.41 12.69
N PRO A 178 -1.77 20.45 13.80
CA PRO A 178 -2.70 21.54 14.10
C PRO A 178 -2.07 22.94 14.13
N ALA A 179 -0.74 23.03 14.32
CA ALA A 179 -0.03 24.31 14.26
C ALA A 179 0.15 24.82 12.81
N ASP A 180 0.03 23.96 11.80
CA ASP A 180 0.09 24.33 10.37
C ASP A 180 -0.66 23.32 9.49
N ASP A 181 -1.97 23.55 9.33
CA ASP A 181 -2.91 22.70 8.57
C ASP A 181 -2.70 22.71 7.04
N ARG A 182 -1.90 23.65 6.53
CA ARG A 182 -1.67 23.83 5.08
C ARG A 182 -0.84 22.72 4.46
N TYR A 183 -0.14 21.93 5.27
CA TYR A 183 0.72 20.85 4.85
C TYR A 183 0.15 19.50 5.28
N ASN A 184 -0.95 19.13 4.65
CA ASN A 184 -1.70 17.94 4.98
C ASN A 184 -1.27 16.71 4.16
N THR A 185 -1.62 15.55 4.72
CA THR A 185 -1.54 14.24 4.09
C THR A 185 -2.96 13.71 3.97
N TYR A 186 -3.38 13.39 2.76
CA TYR A 186 -4.70 12.84 2.50
C TYR A 186 -4.67 11.32 2.60
N VAL A 187 -5.69 10.73 3.22
CA VAL A 187 -5.80 9.28 3.36
C VAL A 187 -7.18 8.80 2.95
N LYS A 188 -7.21 7.77 2.10
CA LYS A 188 -8.40 7.00 1.76
C LYS A 188 -8.30 5.63 2.42
N ALA A 189 -9.29 5.26 3.22
CA ALA A 189 -9.45 3.94 3.81
C ALA A 189 -10.27 3.07 2.84
N THR A 190 -9.59 2.44 1.90
CA THR A 190 -10.22 1.86 0.70
C THR A 190 -11.05 0.63 0.98
N ARG A 191 -10.50 -0.37 1.69
CA ARG A 191 -11.14 -1.68 1.89
C ARG A 191 -10.44 -2.51 2.98
N PRO A 192 -11.10 -3.56 3.50
CA PRO A 192 -10.41 -4.59 4.27
C PRO A 192 -9.50 -5.44 3.37
N ALA A 193 -8.56 -6.13 3.99
CA ALA A 193 -7.75 -7.16 3.36
C ALA A 193 -7.39 -8.28 4.34
N ASN A 194 -6.94 -9.42 3.81
CA ASN A 194 -6.58 -10.60 4.60
C ASN A 194 -5.09 -11.01 4.48
N GLY A 195 -4.32 -10.31 3.65
CA GLY A 195 -2.89 -10.54 3.43
C GLY A 195 -2.59 -11.56 2.35
N LEU A 196 -3.60 -12.20 1.77
CA LEU A 196 -3.43 -13.22 0.73
C LEU A 196 -3.62 -12.67 -0.69
N GLU A 197 -4.10 -11.43 -0.81
CA GLU A 197 -4.47 -10.83 -2.10
C GLU A 197 -3.31 -10.77 -3.07
N PHE A 198 -2.08 -10.58 -2.58
CA PHE A 198 -0.87 -10.46 -3.39
C PHE A 198 0.25 -11.41 -2.92
N ALA A 199 -0.10 -12.59 -2.38
CA ALA A 199 0.86 -13.50 -1.74
C ALA A 199 2.09 -13.87 -2.60
N GLU A 200 1.96 -13.83 -3.93
CA GLU A 200 3.04 -14.11 -4.90
C GLU A 200 4.13 -13.03 -4.96
N VAL A 201 3.80 -11.78 -4.57
CA VAL A 201 4.71 -10.62 -4.67
C VAL A 201 4.87 -9.84 -3.36
N MET A 202 3.88 -9.93 -2.48
CA MET A 202 3.80 -9.31 -1.16
C MET A 202 3.33 -10.39 -0.18
N PRO A 203 4.23 -11.30 0.23
CA PRO A 203 3.89 -12.38 1.14
C PRO A 203 3.64 -11.80 2.54
N LEU A 204 2.38 -11.81 2.96
CA LEU A 204 1.97 -11.41 4.30
C LEU A 204 1.39 -12.61 5.04
N ASP A 205 1.55 -12.64 6.36
CA ASP A 205 0.82 -13.58 7.19
C ASP A 205 -0.68 -13.33 7.06
N LYS A 206 -1.46 -14.42 7.01
CA LYS A 206 -2.93 -14.31 7.05
C LYS A 206 -3.35 -13.55 8.31
N GLY A 207 -4.22 -12.56 8.14
CA GLY A 207 -4.67 -11.71 9.24
C GLY A 207 -5.79 -10.76 8.82
N ASN A 208 -6.03 -9.73 9.63
CA ASN A 208 -6.95 -8.65 9.32
C ASN A 208 -6.15 -7.39 9.01
N TYR A 209 -6.37 -6.83 7.83
CA TYR A 209 -5.65 -5.67 7.33
C TYR A 209 -6.64 -4.61 6.83
N GLY A 210 -6.19 -3.36 6.84
CA GLY A 210 -6.83 -2.26 6.12
C GLY A 210 -5.95 -1.84 4.94
N VAL A 211 -6.60 -1.46 3.84
CA VAL A 211 -5.93 -0.88 2.67
C VAL A 211 -6.07 0.62 2.70
N PHE A 212 -4.95 1.33 2.66
CA PHE A 212 -4.90 2.78 2.77
C PHE A 212 -4.17 3.38 1.58
N VAL A 213 -4.81 4.29 0.87
CA VAL A 213 -4.14 5.14 -0.13
C VAL A 213 -3.75 6.43 0.57
N ILE A 214 -2.46 6.65 0.73
CA ILE A 214 -1.90 7.78 1.46
C ILE A 214 -1.20 8.67 0.45
N ARG A 215 -1.63 9.93 0.38
CA ARG A 215 -1.09 10.92 -0.55
C ARG A 215 -0.63 12.14 0.21
N ASN A 216 0.63 12.50 0.02
CA ASN A 216 1.15 13.76 0.50
C ASN A 216 0.52 14.95 -0.27
N GLY A 217 0.05 15.96 0.47
CA GLY A 217 -0.40 17.22 -0.07
C GLY A 217 0.76 18.19 -0.31
N ARG A 218 0.55 19.46 0.01
CA ARG A 218 1.55 20.51 -0.18
C ARG A 218 2.84 20.17 0.57
N GLY A 219 3.98 20.40 -0.07
CA GLY A 219 5.30 20.31 0.56
C GLY A 219 5.82 18.90 0.80
N SER A 220 5.02 17.86 0.53
CA SER A 220 5.40 16.45 0.68
C SER A 220 6.08 16.17 2.01
N VAL A 221 5.37 16.44 3.11
CA VAL A 221 5.96 16.48 4.46
C VAL A 221 6.40 15.11 4.93
N LEU A 222 5.69 14.05 4.53
CA LEU A 222 5.92 12.71 5.03
C LEU A 222 6.62 11.84 3.98
N ASN A 223 7.58 11.05 4.43
CA ASN A 223 8.14 9.94 3.66
C ASN A 223 7.88 8.63 4.41
N PRO A 224 7.64 7.51 3.71
CA PRO A 224 7.70 6.19 4.32
C PRO A 224 9.07 6.00 4.99
N LYS A 225 9.06 5.46 6.22
CA LYS A 225 10.29 5.10 6.92
C LYS A 225 11.01 4.00 6.16
N LYS A 226 12.34 3.96 6.27
CA LYS A 226 13.15 2.86 5.71
C LYS A 226 12.79 1.50 6.31
N ASP A 227 12.33 1.50 7.56
CA ASP A 227 11.89 0.34 8.33
C ASP A 227 10.36 0.35 8.53
N ALA A 228 9.59 0.87 7.57
CA ALA A 228 8.14 0.85 7.62
C ALA A 228 7.62 -0.56 7.93
N MET A 229 6.76 -0.64 8.96
CA MET A 229 6.27 -1.91 9.50
C MET A 229 5.33 -2.64 8.54
N ASP A 230 4.53 -1.88 7.81
CA ASP A 230 3.51 -2.39 6.91
C ASP A 230 4.01 -2.33 5.45
N ALA A 231 3.61 -3.33 4.66
CA ALA A 231 3.95 -3.39 3.25
C ALA A 231 3.17 -2.34 2.45
N TYR A 232 3.82 -1.73 1.46
CA TYR A 232 3.19 -0.73 0.62
C TYR A 232 3.69 -0.75 -0.82
N PHE A 233 2.78 -0.45 -1.74
CA PHE A 233 3.11 -0.22 -3.14
C PHE A 233 3.18 1.28 -3.43
N TYR A 234 4.05 1.69 -4.34
CA TYR A 234 4.08 3.06 -4.86
C TYR A 234 4.36 3.04 -6.36
N LEU A 235 3.85 4.05 -7.08
CA LEU A 235 4.08 4.15 -8.51
C LEU A 235 5.44 4.81 -8.80
N LYS A 236 6.28 4.14 -9.59
CA LYS A 236 7.58 4.65 -10.04
C LYS A 236 7.72 4.45 -11.54
N LYS A 237 7.81 5.56 -12.28
CA LYS A 237 7.98 5.55 -13.75
C LYS A 237 6.96 4.62 -14.44
N GLY A 238 5.68 4.70 -14.06
CA GLY A 238 4.61 3.91 -14.68
C GLY A 238 4.58 2.41 -14.34
N SER A 239 5.32 1.96 -13.33
CA SER A 239 5.20 0.62 -12.73
C SER A 239 4.96 0.74 -11.23
N TYR A 240 4.27 -0.23 -10.64
CA TYR A 240 4.20 -0.32 -9.18
C TYR A 240 5.48 -0.95 -8.64
N VAL A 241 5.92 -0.48 -7.47
CA VAL A 241 7.07 -1.04 -6.75
C VAL A 241 6.63 -1.34 -5.33
N LEU A 242 6.98 -2.53 -4.82
CA LEU A 242 6.83 -2.87 -3.41
C LEU A 242 7.98 -2.27 -2.61
N GLY A 243 7.67 -1.38 -1.67
CA GLY A 243 8.65 -0.59 -0.92
C GLY A 243 9.73 -1.42 -0.22
N ASN A 244 9.36 -2.57 0.35
CA ASN A 244 10.24 -3.35 1.23
C ASN A 244 11.18 -4.31 0.48
N SER A 245 10.86 -4.67 -0.77
CA SER A 245 11.64 -5.64 -1.56
C SER A 245 12.14 -5.10 -2.89
N ASN A 246 11.76 -3.88 -3.27
CA ASN A 246 11.92 -3.34 -4.63
C ASN A 246 11.34 -4.25 -5.72
N THR A 247 10.36 -5.11 -5.40
CA THR A 247 9.65 -5.90 -6.42
C THR A 247 8.94 -4.95 -7.37
N ILE A 248 9.22 -5.06 -8.67
CA ILE A 248 8.62 -4.20 -9.70
C ILE A 248 7.48 -4.95 -10.39
N LEU A 249 6.33 -4.31 -10.45
CA LEU A 249 5.11 -4.77 -11.06
C LEU A 249 4.84 -3.91 -12.31
N PRO A 250 5.25 -4.40 -13.50
CA PRO A 250 5.04 -3.67 -14.74
C PRO A 250 3.57 -3.70 -15.16
N ARG A 251 3.14 -2.67 -15.90
CA ARG A 251 1.83 -2.62 -16.57
C ARG A 251 1.87 -3.40 -17.88
N VAL A 252 2.11 -4.71 -17.79
CA VAL A 252 2.14 -5.61 -18.94
C VAL A 252 1.10 -6.69 -18.74
N ALA A 253 0.20 -6.82 -19.70
CA ALA A 253 -0.86 -7.82 -19.69
C ALA A 253 -0.28 -9.24 -19.50
N PRO A 254 -1.07 -10.18 -18.94
CA PRO A 254 -0.66 -11.58 -18.89
C PRO A 254 -0.34 -12.12 -20.29
N ARG A 255 0.53 -13.13 -20.33
CA ARG A 255 0.81 -13.91 -21.54
C ARG A 255 -0.41 -14.76 -21.92
N GLU A 256 -0.40 -15.32 -23.12
CA GLU A 256 -1.43 -16.24 -23.61
C GLU A 256 -1.73 -17.43 -22.67
N ASP A 257 -0.74 -17.90 -21.90
CA ASP A 257 -0.92 -18.97 -20.90
C ASP A 257 -1.39 -18.46 -19.52
N GLY A 258 -1.72 -17.19 -19.41
CA GLY A 258 -2.24 -16.54 -18.20
C GLY A 258 -1.18 -16.11 -17.18
N LYS A 259 0.11 -16.34 -17.45
CA LYS A 259 1.20 -15.93 -16.54
C LYS A 259 1.48 -14.43 -16.64
N ARG A 260 1.79 -13.81 -15.51
CA ARG A 260 2.04 -12.36 -15.39
C ARG A 260 3.51 -12.10 -15.13
N LEU A 261 4.07 -11.11 -15.82
CA LEU A 261 5.45 -10.68 -15.62
C LEU A 261 5.58 -9.80 -14.38
N VAL A 262 6.52 -10.14 -13.52
CA VAL A 262 6.97 -9.34 -12.38
C VAL A 262 8.49 -9.38 -12.28
N PHE A 263 9.10 -8.42 -11.60
CA PHE A 263 10.53 -8.46 -11.29
C PHE A 263 10.72 -8.57 -9.78
N ILE A 264 11.14 -9.74 -9.31
CA ILE A 264 11.39 -10.02 -7.90
C ILE A 264 12.90 -10.10 -7.72
N ASP A 265 13.44 -9.30 -6.80
CA ASP A 265 14.90 -9.20 -6.56
C ASP A 265 15.71 -8.95 -7.84
N GLY A 266 15.14 -8.16 -8.76
CA GLY A 266 15.71 -7.83 -10.05
C GLY A 266 15.65 -8.94 -11.11
N LYS A 267 15.03 -10.08 -10.82
CA LYS A 267 14.85 -11.18 -11.77
C LYS A 267 13.46 -11.13 -12.39
N ALA A 268 13.42 -11.17 -13.72
CA ALA A 268 12.17 -11.33 -14.47
C ALA A 268 11.54 -12.69 -14.13
N THR A 269 10.32 -12.67 -13.62
CA THR A 269 9.60 -13.86 -13.11
C THR A 269 8.19 -13.87 -13.70
N LEU A 270 7.72 -15.06 -14.08
CA LEU A 270 6.35 -15.29 -14.54
C LEU A 270 5.57 -16.00 -13.42
N ILE A 271 4.51 -15.36 -12.93
CA ILE A 271 3.62 -15.87 -11.87
C ILE A 271 2.20 -16.12 -12.38
#